data_AF-A0AAN0LR15-F1
#
_entry.id   AF-A0AAN0LR15-F1
#
_cell.length_a   1.000
_cell.length_b   1.000
_cell.length_c   1.000
_cell.angle_alpha   90.00
_cell.angle_beta   90.00
_cell.angle_gamma   90.00
#
_symmetry.space_group_name_H-M   'P 1'
#
loop_
_entity.id
_entity.type
_entity.pdbx_description
1 polymer ?
#
loop_
_entity_poly.entity_id
_entity_poly.type
_entity_poly.pdbx_seq_one_letter_code
_entity_poly.pdbx_strand_id
1 'polypeptide(L)'
;MAKVKYKPGTTSQYGYDFADGKAVEVTDAKHLAKFRGNPFFEVIEAKEPAKSEDNELKAVHRGRGSFSIMQGDKELKEGLSKEDADAFNAMSDGEKAEYVK
;
A
#
# COMPACT_ATOMS: atom_id res chain seq x y z
N MET A 1 -2.34 -0.98 -15.98
CA MET A 1 -3.19 0.06 -15.34
C MET A 1 -2.27 1.13 -14.79
N ALA A 2 -2.64 2.41 -14.92
CA ALA A 2 -1.86 3.51 -14.35
C ALA A 2 -2.81 4.61 -13.87
N LYS A 3 -2.36 5.37 -12.87
CA LYS A 3 -3.10 6.52 -12.36
C LYS A 3 -2.62 7.74 -13.11
N VAL A 4 -3.55 8.54 -13.64
CA VAL A 4 -3.24 9.75 -14.37
C VAL A 4 -3.80 10.92 -13.60
N LYS A 5 -2.95 11.90 -13.27
CA LYS A 5 -3.33 13.13 -12.59
C LYS A 5 -3.25 14.30 -13.55
N TYR A 6 -4.25 15.16 -13.54
CA TYR A 6 -4.19 16.44 -14.24
C TYR A 6 -3.62 17.51 -13.32
N LYS A 7 -2.64 18.28 -13.81
CA LYS A 7 -1.95 19.30 -13.00
C LYS A 7 -2.75 20.58 -12.80
N PRO A 8 -3.46 21.14 -13.80
CA PRO A 8 -4.14 22.41 -13.64
C PRO A 8 -5.66 22.28 -13.47
N GLY A 9 -6.18 22.29 -12.24
CA GLY A 9 -7.62 22.37 -12.03
C GLY A 9 -8.34 21.08 -12.47
N THR A 10 -9.47 21.22 -13.17
CA THR A 10 -10.30 20.10 -13.62
C THR A 10 -10.32 19.98 -15.14
N THR A 11 -10.39 18.76 -15.68
CA THR A 11 -10.58 18.53 -17.12
C THR A 11 -11.27 17.20 -17.39
N SER A 12 -11.98 17.11 -18.51
CA SER A 12 -12.59 15.88 -19.00
C SER A 12 -11.97 15.52 -20.35
N GLN A 13 -11.25 14.39 -20.44
CA GLN A 13 -10.58 13.95 -21.66
C GLN A 13 -10.64 12.43 -21.85
N TYR A 14 -10.85 12.00 -23.10
CA TYR A 14 -10.94 10.59 -23.48
C TYR A 14 -11.98 9.79 -22.68
N GLY A 15 -13.02 10.44 -22.17
CA GLY A 15 -14.04 9.84 -21.32
C GLY A 15 -13.68 9.72 -19.83
N TYR A 16 -12.57 10.32 -19.40
CA TYR A 16 -12.17 10.40 -17.99
C TYR A 16 -12.33 11.83 -17.47
N ASP A 17 -12.88 11.95 -16.27
CA ASP A 17 -13.02 13.21 -15.55
C ASP A 17 -11.92 13.35 -14.49
N PHE A 18 -10.96 14.22 -14.78
CA PHE A 18 -9.87 14.55 -13.87
C PHE A 18 -10.28 15.75 -13.02
N ALA A 19 -10.38 15.53 -11.71
CA ALA A 19 -10.59 16.60 -10.75
C ALA A 19 -9.25 17.14 -10.22
N ASP A 20 -9.25 18.39 -9.74
CA ASP A 20 -8.06 19.04 -9.21
C ASP A 20 -7.46 18.20 -8.07
N GLY A 21 -6.18 17.89 -8.21
CA GLY A 21 -5.46 17.07 -7.24
C GLY A 21 -5.75 15.56 -7.27
N LYS A 22 -6.77 15.08 -8.00
CA LYS A 22 -7.16 13.66 -8.00
C LYS A 22 -6.58 12.90 -9.20
N ALA A 23 -5.96 11.76 -8.91
CA ALA A 23 -5.49 10.83 -9.93
C ALA A 23 -6.60 9.84 -10.31
N VAL A 24 -6.88 9.72 -11.61
CA VAL A 24 -7.90 8.82 -12.17
C VAL A 24 -7.23 7.58 -12.72
N GLU A 25 -7.82 6.42 -12.48
CA GLU A 25 -7.30 5.17 -13.01
C GLU A 25 -7.62 5.02 -14.50
N VAL A 26 -6.57 4.83 -15.31
CA VAL A 26 -6.66 4.64 -16.74
C VAL A 26 -6.01 3.29 -17.07
N THR A 27 -6.79 2.38 -17.63
CA THR A 27 -6.35 1.04 -18.02
C THR A 27 -5.92 0.98 -19.49
N ASP A 28 -6.48 1.85 -20.34
CA ASP A 28 -6.22 1.90 -21.77
C ASP A 28 -4.81 2.39 -22.13
N ALA A 29 -3.99 1.51 -22.69
CA ALA A 29 -2.62 1.81 -23.10
C ALA A 29 -2.52 2.97 -24.12
N LYS A 30 -3.50 3.08 -25.03
CA LYS A 30 -3.56 4.19 -26.01
C LYS A 30 -3.81 5.54 -25.33
N HIS A 31 -4.68 5.59 -24.32
CA HIS A 31 -4.95 6.80 -23.56
C HIS A 31 -3.73 7.17 -22.70
N LEU A 32 -3.11 6.18 -22.05
CA LEU A 32 -1.87 6.38 -21.29
C LEU A 32 -0.75 6.98 -22.13
N ALA A 33 -0.53 6.49 -23.36
CA ALA A 33 0.48 7.06 -24.26
C ALA A 33 0.20 8.54 -24.60
N LYS A 34 -1.07 8.91 -24.81
CA LYS A 34 -1.46 10.30 -25.06
C LYS A 34 -1.23 11.19 -23.83
N PHE A 35 -1.55 10.69 -22.63
CA PHE A 35 -1.31 11.42 -21.40
C PHE A 35 0.18 11.59 -21.10
N ARG A 36 1.03 10.59 -21.39
CA ARG A 36 2.50 10.70 -21.24
C ARG A 36 3.10 11.78 -22.13
N GLY A 37 2.57 11.97 -23.34
CA GLY A 37 3.02 13.01 -24.26
C GLY A 37 2.55 14.42 -23.90
N ASN A 38 1.72 14.58 -22.86
CA ASN A 38 1.09 15.85 -22.53
C ASN A 38 1.62 16.40 -21.18
N PRO A 39 2.28 17.58 -21.17
CA PRO A 39 2.86 18.15 -19.95
C PRO A 39 1.85 18.50 -18.85
N PHE A 40 0.57 18.63 -19.19
CA PHE A 40 -0.49 18.89 -18.22
C PHE A 40 -0.95 17.64 -17.47
N PHE A 41 -0.55 16.44 -17.92
CA PHE A 41 -0.90 15.18 -17.28
C PHE A 41 0.34 14.50 -16.70
N GLU A 42 0.17 13.94 -15.52
CA GLU A 42 1.17 13.13 -14.84
C GLU A 42 0.69 11.69 -14.82
N VAL A 43 1.32 10.86 -15.63
CA VAL A 43 1.05 9.42 -15.67
C VAL A 43 1.88 8.75 -14.60
N ILE A 44 1.25 8.50 -13.47
CA ILE A 44 1.77 7.68 -12.38
C ILE A 44 1.52 6.24 -12.80
N GLU A 45 2.48 5.66 -13.50
CA GLU A 45 2.48 4.22 -13.75
C GLU A 45 2.43 3.53 -12.40
N ALA A 46 1.29 2.90 -12.11
CA ALA A 46 1.21 1.94 -11.05
C ALA A 46 2.03 0.73 -11.52
N LYS A 47 3.37 0.86 -11.41
CA LYS A 47 4.17 -0.25 -10.92
C LYS A 47 3.40 -0.72 -9.70
N GLU A 48 2.96 -1.98 -9.71
CA GLU A 48 2.15 -2.62 -8.65
C GLU A 48 2.35 -1.90 -7.34
N PRO A 49 1.28 -1.58 -6.58
CA PRO A 49 1.43 -0.85 -5.33
C PRO A 49 2.63 -1.48 -4.65
N ALA A 50 3.72 -0.71 -4.50
CA ALA A 50 4.71 -1.08 -3.51
C ALA A 50 3.80 -1.28 -2.31
N LYS A 51 3.63 -2.54 -1.90
CA LYS A 51 2.96 -2.87 -0.63
C LYS A 51 3.49 -1.78 0.26
N SER A 52 2.62 -0.92 0.77
CA SER A 52 2.99 -0.09 1.92
C SER A 52 3.84 -1.02 2.74
N GLU A 53 5.13 -0.74 2.90
CA GLU A 53 5.98 -1.58 3.72
C GLU A 53 5.17 -1.67 5.00
N ASP A 54 4.61 -2.85 5.21
CA ASP A 54 3.63 -3.13 6.24
C ASP A 54 4.51 -3.21 7.47
N ASN A 55 4.99 -2.03 7.89
CA ASN A 55 5.63 -1.76 9.15
C ASN A 55 4.62 -1.92 10.28
N GLU A 56 3.40 -2.37 9.95
CA GLU A 56 2.47 -2.95 10.87
C GLU A 56 3.07 -4.22 11.47
N LEU A 57 2.98 -4.28 12.79
CA LEU A 57 3.49 -5.39 13.56
C LEU A 57 2.43 -6.48 13.57
N LYS A 58 2.81 -7.68 13.16
CA LYS A 58 1.92 -8.84 13.18
C LYS A 58 2.61 -10.08 13.70
N ALA A 59 1.91 -10.81 14.56
CA ALA A 59 2.35 -12.14 14.97
C ALA A 59 1.91 -13.16 13.91
N VAL A 60 2.88 -13.82 13.27
CA VAL A 60 2.67 -14.84 12.23
C VAL A 60 3.08 -16.21 12.75
N HIS A 61 2.35 -17.26 12.33
CA HIS A 61 2.69 -18.64 12.64
C HIS A 61 3.86 -19.12 11.77
N ARG A 62 4.97 -19.52 12.40
CA ARG A 62 6.19 -19.98 11.69
C ARG A 62 6.27 -21.49 11.56
N GLY A 63 5.36 -22.22 12.21
CA GLY A 63 5.33 -23.68 12.21
C GLY A 63 5.62 -24.27 13.59
N ARG A 64 5.30 -25.57 13.77
CA ARG A 64 5.49 -26.31 15.03
C ARG A 64 4.80 -25.67 16.26
N GLY A 65 3.76 -24.87 16.06
CA GLY A 65 3.06 -24.16 17.13
C GLY A 65 3.80 -22.92 17.65
N SER A 66 4.84 -22.48 16.95
CA SER A 66 5.61 -21.28 17.29
C SER A 66 5.17 -20.09 16.43
N PHE A 67 5.08 -18.94 17.08
CA PHE A 67 4.68 -17.68 16.45
C PHE A 67 5.80 -16.65 16.57
N SER A 68 5.84 -15.70 15.64
CA SER A 68 6.86 -14.67 15.60
C SER A 68 6.26 -13.33 15.17
N ILE A 69 6.68 -12.24 15.80
CA ILE A 69 6.27 -10.90 15.42
C ILE A 69 7.16 -10.42 14.29
N MET A 70 6.52 -10.08 13.18
CA MET A 70 7.12 -9.57 11.97
C MET A 70 6.70 -8.11 11.76
N GLN A 71 7.65 -7.32 11.27
CA GLN A 71 7.45 -5.97 10.75
C GLN A 71 7.91 -5.98 9.30
N GLY A 72 6.97 -6.09 8.35
CA GLY A 72 7.29 -6.35 6.95
C GLY A 72 8.13 -7.62 6.79
N ASP A 73 9.38 -7.45 6.35
CA ASP A 73 10.36 -8.52 6.13
C ASP A 73 11.27 -8.79 7.35
N LYS A 74 11.12 -8.01 8.43
CA LYS A 74 11.96 -8.12 9.63
C LYS A 74 11.26 -8.90 10.73
N GLU A 75 11.91 -9.94 11.24
CA GLU A 75 11.49 -10.63 12.47
C GLU A 75 12.00 -9.84 13.69
N LEU A 76 11.10 -9.47 14.59
CA LEU A 76 11.42 -8.70 15.80
C LEU A 76 11.41 -9.58 17.05
N LYS A 77 10.56 -10.60 17.08
CA LYS A 77 10.43 -11.51 18.23
C LYS A 77 9.99 -12.89 17.77
N GLU A 78 10.61 -13.94 18.29
CA GLU A 78 10.24 -15.33 18.02
C GLU A 78 9.77 -16.05 19.29
N GLY A 79 9.27 -17.28 19.14
CA GLY A 79 8.91 -18.15 20.28
C GLY A 79 7.61 -17.79 21.00
N LEU A 80 6.72 -17.02 20.38
CA LEU A 80 5.43 -16.70 20.96
C LEU A 80 4.51 -17.92 20.94
N SER A 81 3.67 -18.02 21.96
CA SER A 81 2.57 -19.00 21.99
C SER A 81 1.42 -18.53 21.09
N LYS A 82 0.47 -19.43 20.82
CA LYS A 82 -0.74 -19.07 20.07
C LYS A 82 -1.55 -17.97 20.76
N GLU A 83 -1.64 -18.03 22.08
CA GLU A 83 -2.41 -17.06 22.89
C GLU A 83 -1.74 -15.69 22.85
N ASP A 84 -0.41 -15.64 22.99
CA ASP A 84 0.35 -14.39 22.87
C ASP A 84 0.25 -13.79 21.46
N ALA A 85 0.30 -14.63 20.42
CA ALA A 85 0.18 -14.18 19.05
C ALA A 85 -1.21 -13.63 18.72
N ASP A 86 -2.26 -14.27 19.23
CA ASP A 86 -3.65 -13.81 19.06
C ASP A 86 -3.88 -12.50 19.81
N ALA A 87 -3.44 -12.43 21.07
CA ALA A 87 -3.49 -11.21 21.87
C ALA A 87 -2.72 -10.07 21.20
N PHE A 88 -1.51 -10.34 20.68
CA PHE A 88 -0.70 -9.34 19.98
C PHE A 88 -1.39 -8.82 18.71
N ASN A 89 -2.04 -9.68 17.93
CA ASN A 89 -2.76 -9.26 16.74
C ASN A 89 -4.06 -8.51 17.06
N ALA A 90 -4.67 -8.76 18.22
CA ALA A 90 -5.86 -8.08 18.71
C ALA A 90 -5.60 -6.71 19.36
N MET A 91 -4.35 -6.40 19.71
CA MET A 91 -3.94 -5.09 20.23
C MET A 91 -3.97 -4.00 19.14
N SER A 92 -3.96 -2.73 19.55
CA SER A 92 -3.82 -1.60 18.63
C SER A 92 -2.37 -1.44 18.17
N ASP A 93 -2.12 -0.83 17.01
CA ASP A 93 -0.76 -0.70 16.45
C ASP A 93 0.24 0.03 17.38
N GLY A 94 -0.25 1.00 18.17
CA GLY A 94 0.55 1.67 19.19
C GLY A 94 0.94 0.78 20.37
N GLU A 95 0.08 -0.16 20.76
CA GLU A 95 0.35 -1.12 21.85
C GLU A 95 1.31 -2.22 21.37
N LYS A 96 1.12 -2.69 20.13
CA LYS A 96 2.03 -3.63 19.48
C LYS A 96 3.46 -3.08 19.39
N ALA A 97 3.61 -1.79 19.08
CA ALA A 97 4.91 -1.12 18.99
C ALA A 97 5.66 -1.06 20.33
N GLU A 98 4.95 -0.85 21.43
CA GLU A 98 5.56 -0.86 22.77
C GLU A 98 5.88 -2.28 23.25
N TYR A 99 5.14 -3.30 22.79
CA TYR A 99 5.40 -4.70 23.16
C TYR A 99 6.69 -5.29 22.54
N VAL A 100 7.12 -4.77 21.38
CA VAL A 100 8.33 -5.22 20.67
C VAL A 100 9.58 -4.37 20.93
N LYS A 101 9.43 -3.32 21.73
CA LYS A 101 10.51 -2.41 22.13
C LYS A 101 11.42 -3.04 23.17
#